data_AF-A0A402AMW4-F1
#
_entry.id   AF-A0A402AMW4-F1
#
_cell.length_a   1.000
_cell.length_b   1.000
_cell.length_c   1.000
_cell.angle_alpha   90.00
_cell.angle_beta   90.00
_cell.angle_gamma   90.00
#
_symmetry.space_group_name_H-M   'P 1'
#
loop_
_entity.id
_entity.type
_entity.pdbx_description
1 polymer ?
#
loop_
_entity_poly.entity_id
_entity_poly.type
_entity_poly.pdbx_seq_one_letter_code
_entity_poly.pdbx_strand_id
1 'polypeptide(L)'
;MALVLPVMVTVLTPATSANLGPGFDSLGLALQLYNRFEVEEWGSDPDHPKIEVIGALGEGLSTGPDNMFFQSFMLLLKRLQVPIPSVRIRMTINIPHGCGLGSSATAVVGGLMAANEWVRALGLAVPKEELLEMAVEAEAGNHPDNVAPALLGGLVATTHVDGKIHAIKTKFPNSLRAVIFTPSFPMDTVAGRKLLPANYPKADVTFNTGRVALLLTALQTGRYELIGEAMQDRLHQPIVRHSSLLCPISSMLL
;
A
#
# COMPACT_ATOMS: atom_id res chain seq x y z
N MET A 1 21.35 31.43 -23.34
CA MET A 1 20.22 31.44 -22.39
C MET A 1 19.78 30.00 -22.22
N ALA A 2 19.89 29.42 -21.02
CA ALA A 2 19.35 28.10 -20.73
C ALA A 2 18.04 28.30 -19.96
N LEU A 3 16.95 27.74 -20.50
CA LEU A 3 15.66 27.75 -19.84
C LEU A 3 15.61 26.51 -18.93
N VAL A 4 15.49 26.71 -17.62
CA VAL A 4 15.24 25.60 -16.68
C VAL A 4 13.74 25.57 -16.45
N LEU A 5 13.08 24.50 -16.88
CA LEU A 5 11.67 24.28 -16.58
C LEU A 5 11.52 23.87 -15.12
N PRO A 6 10.44 24.29 -14.43
CA PRO A 6 10.18 23.86 -13.06
C PRO A 6 10.03 22.34 -13.02
N VAL A 7 10.61 21.72 -11.99
CA VAL A 7 10.48 20.27 -11.78
C VAL A 7 9.04 19.98 -11.39
N MET A 8 8.41 19.06 -12.12
CA MET A 8 7.06 18.56 -11.84
C MET A 8 7.07 17.04 -11.88
N VAL A 9 6.57 16.42 -10.82
CA VAL A 9 6.44 14.97 -10.70
C VAL A 9 4.99 14.61 -10.46
N THR A 10 4.45 13.68 -11.26
CA THR A 10 3.13 13.08 -11.03
C THR A 10 3.30 11.62 -10.68
N VAL A 11 2.72 11.19 -9.57
CA VAL A 11 2.67 9.78 -9.16
C VAL A 11 1.22 9.33 -9.06
N LEU A 12 0.93 8.16 -9.61
CA LEU A 12 -0.31 7.41 -9.40
C LEU A 12 0.01 6.21 -8.52
N THR A 13 -0.63 6.11 -7.36
CA THR A 13 -0.48 4.95 -6.47
C THR A 13 -1.79 4.17 -6.39
N PRO A 14 -1.75 2.84 -6.66
CA PRO A 14 -2.94 2.03 -6.63
C PRO A 14 -3.38 1.72 -5.20
N ALA A 15 -4.69 1.62 -5.00
CA ALA A 15 -5.27 0.94 -3.85
C ALA A 15 -4.79 -0.50 -3.82
N THR A 16 -4.81 -1.08 -2.63
CA THR A 16 -4.33 -2.45 -2.43
C THR A 16 -5.29 -3.26 -1.59
N SER A 17 -5.27 -4.57 -1.77
CA SER A 17 -5.98 -5.52 -0.92
C SER A 17 -4.97 -6.51 -0.37
N ALA A 18 -4.77 -6.48 0.94
CA ALA A 18 -3.90 -7.40 1.65
C ALA A 18 -4.59 -8.74 1.96
N ASN A 19 -3.77 -9.73 2.35
CA ASN A 19 -4.10 -11.07 2.82
C ASN A 19 -4.72 -12.01 1.76
N LEU A 20 -5.67 -11.53 0.96
CA LEU A 20 -6.36 -12.28 -0.09
C LEU A 20 -6.93 -13.62 0.41
N GLY A 21 -7.48 -13.62 1.62
CA GLY A 21 -7.86 -14.85 2.31
C GLY A 21 -6.69 -15.38 3.14
N PRO A 22 -6.13 -16.57 2.86
CA PRO A 22 -5.20 -17.25 3.77
C PRO A 22 -3.80 -16.62 3.88
N GLY A 23 -3.45 -15.65 3.01
CA GLY A 23 -2.12 -15.09 2.86
C GLY A 23 -1.82 -13.94 3.83
N PHE A 24 -2.22 -14.11 5.09
CA PHE A 24 -2.06 -13.08 6.13
C PHE A 24 -0.62 -12.52 6.19
N ASP A 25 -0.48 -11.19 6.14
CA ASP A 25 0.80 -10.44 6.12
C ASP A 25 1.79 -10.81 5.00
N SER A 26 1.36 -11.62 4.04
CA SER A 26 2.26 -12.25 3.05
C SER A 26 1.80 -12.08 1.61
N LEU A 27 0.53 -11.76 1.36
CA LEU A 27 -0.01 -11.54 0.02
C LEU A 27 -0.69 -10.18 -0.07
N GLY A 28 -0.51 -9.52 -1.21
CA GLY A 28 -1.14 -8.25 -1.51
C GLY A 28 -1.43 -8.08 -3.00
N LEU A 29 -2.54 -7.44 -3.33
CA LEU A 29 -2.96 -7.19 -4.71
C LEU A 29 -3.16 -5.69 -4.95
N ALA A 30 -2.52 -5.15 -5.96
CA ALA A 30 -2.80 -3.80 -6.45
C ALA A 30 -4.10 -3.77 -7.27
N LEU A 31 -4.89 -2.73 -7.05
CA LEU A 31 -6.20 -2.53 -7.65
C LEU A 31 -6.18 -1.36 -8.62
N GLN A 32 -7.05 -1.39 -9.62
CA GLN A 32 -7.17 -0.32 -10.62
C GLN A 32 -8.00 0.87 -10.10
N LEU A 33 -7.67 1.34 -8.91
CA LEU A 33 -8.23 2.52 -8.24
C LEU A 33 -7.03 3.30 -7.70
N TYR A 34 -6.89 4.58 -8.02
CA TYR A 34 -5.64 5.30 -7.79
C TYR A 34 -5.86 6.60 -7.03
N ASN A 35 -4.95 6.89 -6.10
CA ASN A 35 -4.68 8.27 -5.68
C ASN A 35 -3.68 8.89 -6.66
N ARG A 36 -3.83 10.19 -6.91
CA ARG A 36 -2.93 10.97 -7.77
C ARG A 36 -2.27 12.07 -6.97
N PHE A 37 -0.95 12.14 -7.03
CA PHE A 37 -0.16 13.16 -6.38
C PHE A 37 0.67 13.91 -7.41
N GLU A 38 0.54 15.23 -7.43
CA GLU A 38 1.31 16.13 -8.28
C GLU A 38 2.15 17.02 -7.39
N VAL A 39 3.46 17.00 -7.58
CA VAL A 39 4.43 17.80 -6.83
C VAL A 39 5.10 18.74 -7.81
N GLU A 40 5.06 20.03 -7.53
CA GLU A 40 5.74 21.08 -8.31
C GLU A 40 6.52 22.01 -7.38
N GLU A 41 7.62 22.59 -7.86
CA GLU A 41 8.33 23.64 -7.14
C GLU A 41 7.40 24.83 -6.86
N TRP A 42 7.40 25.31 -5.62
CA TRP A 42 6.55 26.43 -5.21
C TRP A 42 7.06 27.10 -3.93
N GLY A 43 7.03 28.44 -3.92
CA GLY A 43 7.34 29.22 -2.73
C GLY A 43 8.83 29.19 -2.38
N SER A 44 9.14 29.48 -1.12
CA SER A 44 10.52 29.63 -0.62
C SER A 44 10.76 29.01 0.76
N ASP A 45 9.74 28.41 1.37
CA ASP A 45 9.84 27.74 2.67
C ASP A 45 9.72 26.22 2.45
N PRO A 46 10.82 25.46 2.60
CA PRO A 46 10.82 24.01 2.38
C PRO A 46 10.14 23.20 3.49
N ASP A 47 9.90 23.80 4.66
CA ASP A 47 9.26 23.12 5.79
C ASP A 47 7.73 23.27 5.76
N HIS A 48 7.19 24.21 4.98
CA HIS A 48 5.77 24.51 4.89
C HIS A 48 5.24 24.32 3.45
N PRO A 49 4.85 23.10 3.04
CA PRO A 49 4.35 22.83 1.71
C PRO A 49 2.97 23.49 1.51
N LYS A 50 2.66 23.83 0.26
CA LYS A 50 1.27 24.19 -0.12
C LYS A 50 0.52 22.92 -0.55
N ILE A 51 -0.34 22.37 0.29
CA ILE A 51 -1.07 21.13 -0.01
C ILE A 51 -2.53 21.45 -0.37
N GLU A 52 -2.98 20.96 -1.53
CA GLU A 52 -4.36 21.04 -2.01
C GLU A 52 -4.94 19.64 -2.16
N VAL A 53 -6.00 19.35 -1.42
CA VAL A 53 -6.70 18.05 -1.49
C VAL A 53 -7.95 18.20 -2.35
N ILE A 54 -8.11 17.28 -3.30
CA ILE A 54 -9.19 17.25 -4.28
C ILE A 54 -10.02 15.98 -4.07
N GLY A 55 -11.33 16.15 -3.91
CA GLY A 55 -12.31 15.08 -3.73
C GLY A 55 -12.72 14.88 -2.26
N ALA A 56 -13.97 14.49 -2.05
CA ALA A 56 -14.55 14.33 -0.71
C ALA A 56 -13.86 13.23 0.13
N LEU A 57 -13.27 12.22 -0.53
CA LEU A 57 -12.56 11.15 0.18
C LEU A 57 -11.25 11.61 0.83
N GLY A 58 -10.73 12.79 0.46
CA GLY A 58 -9.56 13.38 1.12
C GLY A 58 -9.93 14.43 2.18
N GLU A 59 -11.21 14.65 2.46
CA GLU A 59 -11.63 15.60 3.48
C GLU A 59 -11.08 15.21 4.86
N GLY A 60 -10.53 16.20 5.58
CA GLY A 60 -9.91 15.98 6.89
C GLY A 60 -8.45 15.49 6.85
N LEU A 61 -7.87 15.24 5.67
CA LEU A 61 -6.43 15.03 5.56
C LEU A 61 -5.66 16.28 5.97
N SER A 62 -4.56 16.08 6.70
CA SER A 62 -3.65 17.19 7.01
C SER A 62 -3.13 17.83 5.73
N THR A 63 -3.12 19.16 5.70
CA THR A 63 -2.53 19.98 4.62
C THR A 63 -1.25 20.69 5.08
N GLY A 64 -0.74 20.34 6.26
CA GLY A 64 0.46 20.90 6.85
C GLY A 64 1.70 20.01 6.69
N PRO A 65 2.80 20.35 7.38
CA PRO A 65 4.04 19.58 7.35
C PRO A 65 3.87 18.14 7.86
N ASP A 66 2.86 17.86 8.67
CA ASP A 66 2.51 16.54 9.21
C ASP A 66 1.78 15.62 8.21
N ASN A 67 1.46 16.11 7.00
CA ASN A 67 0.88 15.28 5.95
C ASN A 67 1.79 14.08 5.61
N MET A 68 1.22 12.87 5.64
CA MET A 68 1.97 11.62 5.45
C MET A 68 2.69 11.50 4.10
N PHE A 69 2.07 11.97 3.01
CA PHE A 69 2.73 12.00 1.69
C PHE A 69 3.95 12.92 1.74
N PHE A 70 3.80 14.11 2.31
CA PHE A 70 4.90 15.08 2.41
C PHE A 70 6.02 14.59 3.33
N GLN A 71 5.69 14.00 4.49
CA GLN A 71 6.68 13.36 5.37
C GLN A 71 7.47 12.26 4.65
N SER A 72 6.79 11.44 3.85
CA SER A 72 7.43 10.38 3.08
C SER A 72 8.27 10.91 1.92
N PHE A 73 7.85 12.01 1.29
CA PHE A 73 8.65 12.74 0.31
C PHE A 73 9.95 13.28 0.94
N MET A 74 9.84 13.94 2.09
CA MET A 74 11.01 14.44 2.83
C MET A 74 11.92 13.32 3.33
N LEU A 75 11.36 12.16 3.70
CA LEU A 75 12.11 11.03 4.25
C LEU A 75 13.25 10.61 3.33
N LEU A 76 12.97 10.41 2.04
CA LEU A 76 14.00 10.03 1.06
C LEU A 76 15.01 11.17 0.84
N LEU A 77 14.57 12.41 0.72
CA LEU A 77 15.47 13.55 0.52
C LEU A 77 16.45 13.71 1.68
N LYS A 78 15.96 13.59 2.92
CA LYS A 78 16.78 13.59 4.14
C LYS A 78 17.76 12.42 4.15
N ARG A 79 17.31 11.22 3.78
CA ARG A 79 18.16 10.01 3.68
C ARG A 79 19.32 10.18 2.70
N LEU A 80 19.06 10.85 1.59
CA LEU A 80 20.05 11.17 0.55
C LEU A 80 20.84 12.46 0.82
N GLN A 81 20.54 13.18 1.90
CA GLN A 81 21.15 14.47 2.27
C GLN A 81 21.00 15.53 1.17
N VAL A 82 19.90 15.48 0.42
CA VAL A 82 19.54 16.46 -0.62
C VAL A 82 18.66 17.55 0.00
N PRO A 83 18.83 18.84 -0.37
CA PRO A 83 17.95 19.91 0.09
C PRO A 83 16.49 19.60 -0.23
N ILE A 84 15.62 19.81 0.75
CA ILE A 84 14.18 19.68 0.57
C ILE A 84 13.71 20.90 -0.24
N PRO A 85 13.07 20.71 -1.40
CA PRO A 85 12.51 21.81 -2.17
C PRO A 85 11.25 22.36 -1.50
N SER A 86 11.01 23.67 -1.65
CA SER A 86 9.69 24.24 -1.40
C SER A 86 8.73 23.79 -2.49
N VAL A 87 7.63 23.16 -2.11
CA VAL A 87 6.73 22.49 -3.06
C VAL A 87 5.27 22.81 -2.82
N ARG A 88 4.51 22.73 -3.91
CA ARG A 88 3.06 22.62 -3.90
C ARG A 88 2.71 21.19 -4.27
N ILE A 89 1.74 20.64 -3.54
CA ILE A 89 1.29 19.27 -3.70
C ILE A 89 -0.21 19.30 -3.96
N ARG A 90 -0.64 18.77 -5.12
CA ARG A 90 -2.06 18.52 -5.39
C ARG A 90 -2.33 17.03 -5.22
N MET A 91 -3.25 16.70 -4.33
CA MET A 91 -3.60 15.32 -3.97
C MET A 91 -5.04 15.06 -4.41
N THR A 92 -5.24 14.24 -5.45
CA THR A 92 -6.57 13.73 -5.81
C THR A 92 -6.78 12.39 -5.13
N ILE A 93 -7.68 12.36 -4.15
CA ILE A 93 -7.92 11.19 -3.30
C ILE A 93 -9.18 10.48 -3.75
N ASN A 94 -9.01 9.25 -4.26
CA ASN A 94 -10.11 8.38 -4.71
C ASN A 94 -10.22 7.09 -3.90
N ILE A 95 -9.27 6.83 -3.00
CA ILE A 95 -9.21 5.62 -2.18
C ILE A 95 -9.77 5.95 -0.79
N PRO A 96 -10.87 5.33 -0.35
CA PRO A 96 -11.43 5.57 0.98
C PRO A 96 -10.47 5.21 2.11
N HIS A 97 -10.35 6.11 3.09
CA HIS A 97 -9.58 5.88 4.31
C HIS A 97 -10.27 4.86 5.21
N GLY A 98 -9.48 4.03 5.90
CA GLY A 98 -10.00 3.07 6.86
C GLY A 98 -10.86 1.94 6.27
N CYS A 99 -10.88 1.75 4.94
CA CYS A 99 -11.67 0.68 4.32
C CYS A 99 -10.85 -0.57 3.95
N GLY A 100 -9.63 -0.71 4.48
CA GLY A 100 -8.74 -1.83 4.17
C GLY A 100 -8.23 -1.85 2.72
N LEU A 101 -8.19 -0.67 2.07
CA LEU A 101 -7.73 -0.48 0.69
C LEU A 101 -6.31 0.08 0.57
N GLY A 102 -5.52 -0.02 1.65
CA GLY A 102 -4.14 0.46 1.70
C GLY A 102 -3.97 1.97 1.50
N SER A 103 -4.96 2.79 1.91
CA SER A 103 -4.92 4.24 1.67
C SER A 103 -3.68 4.93 2.28
N SER A 104 -3.23 4.50 3.46
CA SER A 104 -2.02 5.02 4.10
C SER A 104 -0.76 4.64 3.29
N ALA A 105 -0.63 3.36 2.94
CA ALA A 105 0.42 2.86 2.08
C ALA A 105 0.50 3.62 0.74
N THR A 106 -0.64 4.03 0.16
CA THR A 106 -0.63 4.83 -1.08
C THR A 106 0.01 6.21 -0.92
N ALA A 107 -0.12 6.84 0.26
CA ALA A 107 0.49 8.14 0.55
C ALA A 107 1.99 7.98 0.80
N VAL A 108 2.39 6.96 1.57
CA VAL A 108 3.80 6.67 1.86
C VAL A 108 4.58 6.33 0.58
N VAL A 109 4.09 5.35 -0.18
CA VAL A 109 4.67 4.96 -1.46
C VAL A 109 4.65 6.13 -2.44
N GLY A 110 3.57 6.92 -2.45
CA GLY A 110 3.44 8.09 -3.30
C GLY A 110 4.53 9.12 -3.04
N GLY A 111 4.76 9.46 -1.77
CA GLY A 111 5.79 10.44 -1.37
C GLY A 111 7.19 9.97 -1.70
N LEU A 112 7.52 8.71 -1.37
CA LEU A 112 8.83 8.12 -1.66
C LEU A 112 9.10 8.01 -3.16
N MET A 113 8.11 7.59 -3.95
CA MET A 113 8.22 7.55 -5.41
C MET A 113 8.37 8.95 -5.99
N ALA A 114 7.61 9.93 -5.50
CA ALA A 114 7.72 11.31 -5.95
C ALA A 114 9.11 11.90 -5.68
N ALA A 115 9.66 11.65 -4.48
CA ALA A 115 11.01 12.05 -4.13
C ALA A 115 12.06 11.32 -4.99
N ASN A 116 11.87 10.03 -5.27
CA ASN A 116 12.81 9.26 -6.07
C ASN A 116 12.88 9.74 -7.52
N GLU A 117 11.73 10.09 -8.10
CA GLU A 117 11.66 10.74 -9.41
C GLU A 117 12.23 12.16 -9.38
N TRP A 118 12.03 12.90 -8.29
CA TRP A 118 12.61 14.24 -8.11
C TRP A 118 14.14 14.22 -8.19
N VAL A 119 14.78 13.31 -7.45
CA VAL A 119 16.25 13.19 -7.42
C VAL A 119 16.81 12.38 -8.60
N ARG A 120 15.96 11.77 -9.43
CA ARG A 120 16.39 11.05 -10.64
C ARG A 120 17.11 11.97 -11.61
N ALA A 121 16.65 13.22 -11.75
CA ALA A 121 17.31 14.23 -12.57
C ALA A 121 18.74 14.57 -12.10
N LEU A 122 19.03 14.31 -10.82
CA LEU A 122 20.35 14.50 -10.20
C LEU A 122 21.23 13.24 -10.27
N GLY A 123 20.73 12.13 -10.84
CA GLY A 123 21.42 10.85 -10.86
C GLY A 123 21.45 10.14 -9.50
N LEU A 124 20.56 10.51 -8.57
CA LEU A 124 20.53 10.01 -7.19
C LEU A 124 19.34 9.09 -6.89
N ALA A 125 18.64 8.60 -7.93
CA ALA A 125 17.51 7.70 -7.73
C ALA A 125 17.95 6.35 -7.14
N VAL A 126 17.19 5.87 -6.15
CA VAL A 126 17.42 4.60 -5.45
C VAL A 126 16.58 3.45 -6.05
N PRO A 127 17.03 2.19 -5.89
CA PRO A 127 16.28 1.02 -6.32
C PRO A 127 14.97 0.84 -5.53
N LYS A 128 14.02 0.11 -6.11
CA LYS A 128 12.69 -0.10 -5.49
C LYS A 128 12.76 -0.92 -4.21
N GLU A 129 13.77 -1.77 -4.08
CA GLU A 129 14.02 -2.58 -2.89
C GLU A 129 14.30 -1.69 -1.68
N GLU A 130 15.11 -0.64 -1.84
CA GLU A 130 15.37 0.35 -0.79
C GLU A 130 14.12 1.18 -0.48
N LEU A 131 13.37 1.60 -1.51
CA LEU A 131 12.08 2.28 -1.31
C LEU A 131 11.08 1.42 -0.55
N LEU A 132 11.07 0.10 -0.79
CA LEU A 132 10.16 -0.83 -0.12
C LEU A 132 10.46 -0.90 1.38
N GLU A 133 11.74 -1.03 1.77
CA GLU A 133 12.17 -1.07 3.17
C GLU A 133 11.76 0.23 3.89
N MET A 134 12.09 1.40 3.31
CA MET A 134 11.70 2.70 3.86
C MET A 134 10.18 2.87 3.96
N ALA A 135 9.43 2.42 2.94
CA ALA A 135 7.99 2.55 2.93
C ALA A 135 7.31 1.68 3.99
N VAL A 136 7.85 0.49 4.24
CA VAL A 136 7.33 -0.40 5.30
C VAL A 136 7.63 0.17 6.68
N GLU A 137 8.83 0.70 6.92
CA GLU A 137 9.18 1.36 8.18
C GLU A 137 8.36 2.62 8.48
N ALA A 138 7.96 3.35 7.44
CA ALA A 138 7.14 4.55 7.56
C ALA A 138 5.64 4.26 7.75
N GLU A 139 5.15 3.08 7.38
CA GLU A 139 3.75 2.69 7.56
C GLU A 139 3.46 2.26 9.00
N ALA A 140 2.33 2.72 9.54
CA ALA A 140 1.87 2.36 10.88
C ALA A 140 1.45 0.88 10.93
N GLY A 141 2.43 0.00 11.17
CA GLY A 141 2.24 -1.44 11.24
C GLY A 141 3.46 -2.23 10.77
N ASN A 142 4.36 -1.65 9.97
CA ASN A 142 5.51 -2.36 9.40
C ASN A 142 5.11 -3.63 8.62
N HIS A 143 4.01 -3.57 7.86
CA HIS A 143 3.52 -4.69 7.06
C HIS A 143 3.69 -4.44 5.56
N PRO A 144 4.36 -5.35 4.83
CA PRO A 144 4.67 -5.17 3.41
C PRO A 144 3.49 -5.49 2.48
N ASP A 145 2.42 -6.11 2.98
CA ASP A 145 1.30 -6.63 2.20
C ASP A 145 0.46 -5.57 1.46
N ASN A 146 0.39 -4.33 1.97
CA ASN A 146 -0.20 -3.20 1.25
C ASN A 146 0.86 -2.35 0.54
N VAL A 147 2.04 -2.20 1.14
CA VAL A 147 3.12 -1.36 0.62
C VAL A 147 3.71 -1.94 -0.67
N ALA A 148 4.02 -3.23 -0.68
CA ALA A 148 4.65 -3.89 -1.82
C ALA A 148 3.78 -3.88 -3.09
N PRO A 149 2.47 -4.23 -3.07
CA PRO A 149 1.63 -4.06 -4.24
C PRO A 149 1.41 -2.59 -4.62
N ALA A 150 1.39 -1.64 -3.68
CA ALA A 150 1.31 -0.22 -4.01
C ALA A 150 2.55 0.26 -4.80
N LEU A 151 3.73 -0.26 -4.47
CA LEU A 151 5.01 0.09 -5.12
C LEU A 151 5.28 -0.68 -6.42
N LEU A 152 4.99 -1.99 -6.42
CA LEU A 152 5.35 -2.90 -7.52
C LEU A 152 4.20 -3.12 -8.51
N GLY A 153 2.96 -2.94 -8.06
CA GLY A 153 1.75 -3.31 -8.78
C GLY A 153 1.53 -4.84 -8.88
N GLY A 154 0.34 -5.24 -9.31
CA GLY A 154 -0.02 -6.66 -9.49
C GLY A 154 -0.20 -7.41 -8.17
N LEU A 155 -0.09 -8.75 -8.23
CA LEU A 155 -0.12 -9.63 -7.07
C LEU A 155 1.31 -9.77 -6.54
N VAL A 156 1.53 -9.46 -5.27
CA VAL A 156 2.84 -9.51 -4.64
C VAL A 156 2.81 -10.46 -3.46
N ALA A 157 3.75 -11.40 -3.44
CA ALA A 157 4.04 -12.22 -2.28
C ALA A 157 5.24 -11.63 -1.52
N THR A 158 5.11 -11.51 -0.21
CA THR A 158 6.09 -10.85 0.67
C THR A 158 6.48 -11.75 1.83
N THR A 159 7.74 -11.68 2.25
CA THR A 159 8.22 -12.32 3.48
C THR A 159 9.45 -11.60 4.01
N HIS A 160 9.78 -11.83 5.28
CA HIS A 160 11.01 -11.35 5.91
C HIS A 160 12.00 -12.51 6.03
N VAL A 161 13.20 -12.32 5.50
CA VAL A 161 14.32 -13.27 5.64
C VAL A 161 15.56 -12.49 6.04
N ASP A 162 16.19 -12.89 7.14
CA ASP A 162 17.43 -12.26 7.66
C ASP A 162 17.35 -10.73 7.80
N GLY A 163 16.19 -10.22 8.24
CA GLY A 163 15.95 -8.79 8.43
C GLY A 163 15.65 -8.01 7.15
N LYS A 164 15.53 -8.67 5.99
CA LYS A 164 15.18 -8.04 4.70
C LYS A 164 13.82 -8.46 4.21
N ILE A 165 13.15 -7.53 3.53
CA ILE A 165 11.86 -7.79 2.88
C ILE A 165 12.12 -8.36 1.49
N HIS A 166 11.66 -9.59 1.26
CA HIS A 166 11.57 -10.16 -0.07
C HIS A 166 10.16 -9.94 -0.62
N ALA A 167 10.06 -9.34 -1.80
CA ALA A 167 8.80 -9.12 -2.49
C ALA A 167 8.89 -9.66 -3.92
N ILE A 168 8.00 -10.60 -4.28
CA ILE A 168 7.92 -11.18 -5.61
C ILE A 168 6.60 -10.80 -6.24
N LYS A 169 6.67 -10.00 -7.30
CA LYS A 169 5.53 -9.67 -8.15
C LYS A 169 5.22 -10.84 -9.08
N THR A 170 3.95 -11.20 -9.14
CA THR A 170 3.39 -12.18 -10.05
C THR A 170 2.28 -11.54 -10.89
N LYS A 171 2.08 -12.08 -12.10
CA LYS A 171 1.03 -11.60 -13.00
C LYS A 171 -0.34 -12.01 -12.44
N PHE A 172 -1.22 -11.03 -12.26
CA PHE A 172 -2.61 -11.30 -11.97
C PHE A 172 -3.39 -11.53 -13.28
N PRO A 173 -4.30 -12.52 -13.35
CA PRO A 173 -5.06 -12.79 -14.56
C PRO A 173 -5.96 -11.63 -15.01
N ASN A 174 -5.87 -11.26 -16.29
CA ASN A 174 -6.72 -10.21 -16.88
C ASN A 174 -8.20 -10.61 -17.00
N SER A 175 -8.54 -11.88 -16.86
CA SER A 175 -9.92 -12.39 -16.88
C SER A 175 -10.65 -12.20 -15.57
N LEU A 176 -9.94 -11.97 -14.47
CA LEU A 176 -10.52 -11.80 -13.13
C LEU A 176 -10.76 -10.32 -12.84
N ARG A 177 -11.75 -10.03 -12.00
CA ARG A 177 -12.09 -8.66 -11.60
C ARG A 177 -12.30 -8.60 -10.10
N ALA A 178 -11.74 -7.59 -9.46
CA ALA A 178 -12.00 -7.34 -8.05
C ALA A 178 -13.28 -6.52 -7.88
N VAL A 179 -14.24 -7.06 -7.12
CA VAL A 179 -15.39 -6.29 -6.62
C VAL A 179 -15.16 -5.96 -5.15
N ILE A 180 -15.33 -4.69 -4.77
CA ILE A 180 -15.02 -4.21 -3.42
C ILE A 180 -16.33 -3.75 -2.76
N PHE A 181 -16.60 -4.29 -1.59
CA PHE A 181 -17.67 -3.82 -0.71
C PHE A 181 -17.06 -3.10 0.48
N THR A 182 -17.16 -1.78 0.49
CA THR A 182 -16.65 -0.95 1.59
C THR A 182 -17.76 -0.67 2.60
N PRO A 183 -17.57 -0.98 3.90
CA PRO A 183 -18.50 -0.53 4.92
C PRO A 183 -18.49 1.00 5.00
N SER A 184 -19.58 1.61 5.46
CA SER A 184 -19.69 3.06 5.66
C SER A 184 -18.99 3.58 6.93
N PHE A 185 -18.26 2.71 7.63
CA PHE A 185 -17.54 3.03 8.87
C PHE A 185 -16.06 2.65 8.73
N PRO A 186 -15.15 3.40 9.38
CA PRO A 186 -13.73 3.12 9.32
C PRO A 186 -13.38 1.84 10.11
N MET A 187 -12.38 1.12 9.61
CA MET A 187 -11.77 -0.05 10.22
C MET A 187 -10.39 0.32 10.78
N ASP A 188 -10.17 -0.03 12.05
CA ASP A 188 -8.87 0.12 12.70
C ASP A 188 -8.04 -1.15 12.53
N THR A 189 -7.06 -1.09 11.62
CA THR A 189 -6.15 -2.19 11.30
C THR A 189 -5.25 -2.57 12.47
N VAL A 190 -4.86 -1.61 13.31
CA VAL A 190 -4.00 -1.84 14.48
C VAL A 190 -4.79 -2.52 15.59
N ALA A 191 -6.02 -2.07 15.85
CA ALA A 191 -6.91 -2.69 16.83
C ALA A 191 -7.24 -4.14 16.44
N GLY A 192 -7.49 -4.39 15.15
CA GLY A 192 -7.75 -5.73 14.64
C GLY A 192 -6.63 -6.73 14.91
N ARG A 193 -5.38 -6.31 14.70
CA ARG A 193 -4.19 -7.15 14.94
C ARG A 193 -4.02 -7.52 16.42
N LYS A 194 -4.40 -6.63 17.34
CA LYS A 194 -4.34 -6.89 18.79
C LYS A 194 -5.26 -8.01 19.25
N LEU A 195 -6.27 -8.38 18.44
CA LEU A 195 -7.18 -9.48 18.75
C LEU A 195 -6.62 -10.86 18.37
N LEU A 196 -5.55 -10.92 17.58
CA LEU A 196 -4.99 -12.17 17.09
C LEU A 196 -4.30 -12.93 18.24
N PRO A 197 -4.52 -14.25 18.35
CA PRO A 197 -3.90 -15.05 19.40
C PRO A 197 -2.40 -15.20 19.16
N ALA A 198 -1.64 -15.34 20.24
CA ALA A 198 -0.20 -15.61 20.17
C ALA A 198 0.12 -17.00 19.60
N ASN A 199 -0.83 -17.94 19.66
CA ASN A 199 -0.64 -19.33 19.24
C ASN A 199 -1.83 -19.82 18.42
N TYR A 200 -1.54 -20.67 17.43
CA TYR A 200 -2.54 -21.28 16.56
C TYR A 200 -2.49 -22.81 16.63
N PRO A 201 -3.64 -23.50 16.55
CA PRO A 201 -3.65 -24.96 16.40
C PRO A 201 -2.91 -25.39 15.13
N LYS A 202 -2.13 -26.47 15.22
CA LYS A 202 -1.41 -27.05 14.07
C LYS A 202 -2.34 -27.30 12.87
N ALA A 203 -3.58 -27.71 13.13
CA ALA A 203 -4.57 -27.97 12.09
C ALA A 203 -4.92 -26.70 11.29
N ASP A 204 -5.03 -25.54 11.94
CA ASP A 204 -5.37 -24.28 11.29
C ASP A 204 -4.19 -23.70 10.52
N VAL A 205 -2.98 -23.82 11.07
CA VAL A 205 -1.74 -23.47 10.34
C VAL A 205 -1.61 -24.31 9.08
N THR A 206 -1.77 -25.63 9.19
CA THR A 206 -1.69 -26.55 8.03
C THR A 206 -2.76 -26.22 7.00
N PHE A 207 -3.99 -25.94 7.45
CA PHE A 207 -5.09 -25.51 6.58
C PHE A 207 -4.71 -24.25 5.80
N ASN A 208 -4.28 -23.18 6.47
CA ASN A 208 -3.93 -21.93 5.83
C ASN A 208 -2.74 -22.06 4.87
N THR A 209 -1.68 -22.77 5.25
CA THR A 209 -0.53 -23.02 4.36
C THR A 209 -0.98 -23.72 3.07
N GLY A 210 -1.85 -24.73 3.18
CA GLY A 210 -2.43 -25.40 2.01
C GLY A 210 -3.28 -24.47 1.15
N ARG A 211 -4.05 -23.56 1.77
CA ARG A 211 -4.88 -22.57 1.08
C ARG A 211 -4.06 -21.52 0.32
N VAL A 212 -2.97 -21.02 0.90
CA VAL A 212 -2.02 -20.13 0.20
C VAL A 212 -1.42 -20.84 -1.03
N ALA A 213 -0.95 -22.07 -0.87
CA ALA A 213 -0.38 -22.84 -1.97
C ALA A 213 -1.41 -23.09 -3.08
N LEU A 214 -2.65 -23.42 -2.72
CA LEU A 214 -3.75 -23.60 -3.66
C LEU A 214 -4.07 -22.30 -4.40
N LEU A 215 -4.13 -21.16 -3.71
CA LEU A 215 -4.48 -19.86 -4.29
C LEU A 215 -3.46 -19.44 -5.35
N LEU A 216 -2.17 -19.44 -5.00
CA LEU A 216 -1.11 -19.07 -5.93
C LEU A 216 -1.03 -20.02 -7.12
N THR A 217 -1.15 -21.33 -6.88
CA THR A 217 -1.14 -22.33 -7.96
C THR A 217 -2.34 -22.18 -8.88
N ALA A 218 -3.54 -21.98 -8.34
CA ALA A 218 -4.76 -21.79 -9.12
C ALA A 218 -4.67 -20.55 -10.01
N LEU A 219 -4.18 -19.43 -9.46
CA LEU A 219 -3.98 -18.19 -10.22
C LEU A 219 -2.94 -18.36 -11.33
N GLN A 220 -1.84 -19.07 -11.09
CA GLN A 220 -0.78 -19.29 -12.06
C GLN A 220 -1.15 -20.30 -13.16
N THR A 221 -1.95 -21.31 -12.83
CA THR A 221 -2.32 -22.40 -13.75
C THR A 221 -3.66 -22.18 -14.45
N GLY A 222 -4.34 -21.07 -14.16
CA GLY A 222 -5.64 -20.75 -14.77
C GLY A 222 -6.82 -21.52 -14.20
N ARG A 223 -6.64 -22.20 -13.05
CA ARG A 223 -7.68 -22.99 -12.38
C ARG A 223 -8.55 -22.15 -11.45
N TYR A 224 -9.24 -21.16 -12.03
CA TYR A 224 -9.96 -20.14 -11.26
C TYR A 224 -11.15 -20.69 -10.47
N GLU A 225 -11.68 -21.87 -10.83
CA GLU A 225 -12.73 -22.56 -10.09
C GLU A 225 -12.33 -22.88 -8.63
N LEU A 226 -11.03 -22.94 -8.35
CA LEU A 226 -10.49 -23.21 -7.02
C LEU A 226 -10.31 -21.96 -6.16
N ILE A 227 -10.45 -20.75 -6.71
CA ILE A 227 -10.14 -19.51 -5.97
C ILE A 227 -11.04 -19.37 -4.74
N GLY A 228 -12.35 -19.65 -4.87
CA GLY A 228 -13.28 -19.55 -3.74
C GLY A 228 -12.92 -20.47 -2.57
N GLU A 229 -12.48 -21.68 -2.87
CA GLU A 229 -11.99 -22.63 -1.87
C GLU A 229 -10.64 -22.18 -1.29
N ALA A 230 -9.75 -21.68 -2.13
CA ALA A 230 -8.41 -21.24 -1.76
C ALA A 230 -8.39 -19.96 -0.92
N MET A 231 -9.39 -19.08 -1.05
CA MET A 231 -9.49 -17.84 -0.26
C MET A 231 -10.03 -18.05 1.17
N GLN A 232 -10.33 -19.27 1.58
CA GLN A 232 -10.73 -19.57 2.96
C GLN A 232 -9.56 -19.37 3.94
N ASP A 233 -9.86 -18.81 5.11
CA ASP A 233 -8.89 -18.49 6.14
C ASP A 233 -9.36 -18.95 7.53
N ARG A 234 -8.42 -19.43 8.34
CA ARG A 234 -8.61 -19.78 9.75
C ARG A 234 -7.70 -19.01 10.72
N LEU A 235 -6.77 -18.20 10.21
CA LEU A 235 -5.78 -17.54 11.07
C LEU A 235 -6.18 -16.14 11.54
N HIS A 236 -6.95 -15.39 10.76
CA HIS A 236 -7.30 -14.02 11.15
C HIS A 236 -8.78 -13.70 10.94
N GLN A 237 -9.39 -14.10 9.82
CA GLN A 237 -10.77 -13.77 9.51
C GLN A 237 -11.77 -14.28 10.55
N PRO A 238 -11.70 -15.52 11.07
CA PRO A 238 -12.66 -15.96 12.08
C PRO A 238 -12.59 -15.11 13.34
N ILE A 239 -11.39 -14.84 13.86
CA ILE A 239 -11.19 -14.06 15.09
C ILE A 239 -11.74 -12.65 14.92
N VAL A 240 -11.44 -12.06 13.77
CA VAL A 240 -11.79 -10.70 13.40
C VAL A 240 -13.29 -10.51 13.14
N ARG A 241 -13.97 -11.51 12.55
CA ARG A 241 -15.42 -11.45 12.30
C ARG A 241 -16.28 -11.42 13.57
N HIS A 242 -15.79 -12.04 14.65
CA HIS A 242 -16.55 -12.12 15.91
C HIS A 242 -16.54 -10.81 16.71
N SER A 243 -15.72 -9.82 16.33
CA SER A 243 -15.55 -8.59 17.10
C SER A 243 -16.27 -7.36 16.54
N SER A 244 -17.00 -7.45 15.42
CA SER A 244 -17.69 -6.31 14.74
C SER A 244 -16.77 -5.16 14.28
N LEU A 245 -15.46 -5.25 14.55
CA LEU A 245 -14.50 -4.15 14.39
C LEU A 245 -13.81 -4.14 13.02
N LEU A 246 -14.05 -5.15 12.20
CA LEU A 246 -13.44 -5.31 10.89
C LEU A 246 -14.45 -5.99 9.96
N CYS A 247 -14.80 -5.32 8.87
CA CYS A 247 -15.47 -5.96 7.75
C CYS A 247 -14.48 -6.99 7.17
N PRO A 248 -14.84 -8.28 7.13
CA PRO A 248 -14.04 -9.20 6.38
C PRO A 248 -14.13 -8.73 4.92
N ILE A 249 -13.00 -8.32 4.32
CA ILE A 249 -12.88 -8.27 2.85
C ILE A 249 -12.85 -9.74 2.35
N SER A 250 -13.87 -10.50 2.72
CA SER A 250 -14.10 -11.91 2.39
C SER A 250 -14.89 -12.05 1.10
N SER A 251 -15.34 -10.95 0.52
CA SER A 251 -16.08 -10.98 -0.74
C SER A 251 -15.46 -10.03 -1.74
N MET A 252 -14.15 -10.17 -1.96
CA MET A 252 -13.64 -9.96 -3.30
C MET A 252 -14.17 -11.13 -4.13
N LEU A 253 -15.35 -10.95 -4.75
CA LEU A 253 -15.78 -11.85 -5.82
C LEU A 253 -14.84 -11.57 -6.98
N LEU A 254 -14.00 -12.57 -7.30
CA LEU A 254 -13.09 -12.57 -8.45
C LEU A 254 -13.75 -13.15 -9.70
#